data_AF-A0A7T5RJ29-F1
#
_entry.id   AF-A0A7T5RJ29-F1
#
_cell.length_a   1.000
_cell.length_b   1.000
_cell.length_c   1.000
_cell.angle_alpha   90.00
_cell.angle_beta   90.00
_cell.angle_gamma   90.00
#
_symmetry.space_group_name_H-M   'P 1'
#
loop_
_entity.id
_entity.type
_entity.pdbx_description
1 polymer ?
#
loop_
_entity_poly.entity_id
_entity_poly.type
_entity_poly.pdbx_seq_one_letter_code
_entity_poly.pdbx_strand_id
1 'polypeptide(L)'
;MHNGFRIFFVFLLLIFSYHLIRDLFQIFNIYNPLTDILHRPHLWCKPYCNYVTIPPEIFGIIASIIILKRNKIGLLGVILIITLPFWPLATFIQ
;
A
#
# COMPACT_ATOMS: atom_id res chain seq x y z
N MET A 1 -8.97 20.28 -4.32
CA MET A 1 -9.23 19.34 -3.19
C MET A 1 -9.01 20.07 -1.87
N HIS A 2 -9.80 19.78 -0.82
CA HIS A 2 -9.56 20.38 0.52
C HIS A 2 -8.20 19.94 1.09
N ASN A 3 -7.60 20.78 1.94
CA ASN A 3 -6.28 20.52 2.54
C ASN A 3 -6.21 19.18 3.27
N GLY A 4 -7.27 18.77 3.98
CA GLY A 4 -7.32 17.48 4.67
C GLY A 4 -7.18 16.28 3.72
N PHE A 5 -7.90 16.27 2.60
CA PHE A 5 -7.75 15.22 1.59
C PHE A 5 -6.37 15.22 0.94
N ARG A 6 -5.79 16.41 0.72
CA ARG A 6 -4.42 16.49 0.19
C ARG A 6 -3.42 15.83 1.13
N ILE A 7 -3.48 16.14 2.43
CA ILE A 7 -2.64 15.52 3.46
C ILE A 7 -2.88 14.01 3.50
N PHE A 8 -4.14 13.58 3.45
CA PHE A 8 -4.50 12.16 3.40
C PHE A 8 -3.85 11.42 2.22
N PHE A 9 -3.93 11.94 0.99
CA PHE A 9 -3.28 11.30 -0.16
C PHE A 9 -1.75 11.37 -0.13
N VAL A 10 -1.15 12.40 0.49
CA VAL A 10 0.30 12.42 0.77
C VAL A 10 0.66 11.31 1.76
N PHE A 11 -0.12 11.14 2.82
CA PHE A 11 0.08 10.06 3.79
C PHE A 11 -0.04 8.67 3.13
N LEU A 12 -1.07 8.46 2.30
CA LEU A 12 -1.21 7.22 1.54
C LEU A 12 -0.01 6.95 0.64
N LEU A 13 0.48 7.98 -0.08
CA LEU A 13 1.67 7.84 -0.92
C LEU A 13 2.89 7.38 -0.12
N LEU A 14 3.11 7.96 1.07
CA LEU A 14 4.22 7.57 1.95
C LEU A 14 4.09 6.13 2.44
N ILE A 15 2.88 5.73 2.86
CA ILE A 15 2.61 4.36 3.32
C ILE A 15 2.85 3.35 2.19
N PHE A 16 2.28 3.59 1.00
CA PHE A 16 2.46 2.65 -0.11
C PHE A 16 3.93 2.55 -0.56
N SER A 17 4.64 3.68 -0.53
CA SER A 17 6.08 3.69 -0.83
C SER A 17 6.89 2.90 0.20
N TYR A 18 6.58 3.07 1.48
CA TYR A 18 7.23 2.33 2.57
C TYR A 18 7.00 0.82 2.45
N HIS A 19 5.77 0.38 2.21
CA HIS A 19 5.45 -1.04 2.03
C HIS A 19 6.14 -1.62 0.79
N LEU A 20 6.14 -0.92 -0.34
CA LEU A 20 6.85 -1.40 -1.53
C LEU A 20 8.35 -1.57 -1.26
N ILE A 21 8.99 -0.61 -0.59
CA ILE A 21 10.41 -0.71 -0.21
C ILE A 21 10.64 -1.90 0.72
N ARG A 22 9.79 -2.09 1.72
CA ARG A 22 9.85 -3.23 2.63
C ARG A 22 9.74 -4.54 1.87
N ASP A 23 8.74 -4.68 1.00
CA ASP A 23 8.47 -5.91 0.28
C ASP A 23 9.62 -6.26 -0.69
N LEU A 24 10.24 -5.24 -1.31
CA LEU A 24 11.47 -5.43 -2.09
C LEU A 24 12.62 -5.95 -1.22
N PHE A 25 12.84 -5.37 -0.04
CA PHE A 25 13.87 -5.86 0.88
C PHE A 25 13.63 -7.31 1.32
N GLN A 26 12.37 -7.69 1.55
CA GLN A 26 11.99 -9.08 1.87
C GLN A 26 12.30 -10.04 0.72
N ILE A 27 12.01 -9.66 -0.52
CA ILE A 27 12.37 -10.46 -1.72
C ILE A 27 13.89 -10.67 -1.80
N PHE A 28 14.68 -9.65 -1.48
CA PHE A 28 16.14 -9.74 -1.50
C PHE A 28 16.75 -10.35 -0.23
N ASN A 29 15.94 -10.83 0.71
CA ASN A 29 16.39 -11.36 2.01
C ASN A 29 17.24 -10.35 2.81
N ILE A 30 16.96 -9.06 2.68
CA ILE A 30 17.60 -7.99 3.44
C ILE A 30 16.77 -7.73 4.70
N TYR A 31 17.21 -8.27 5.83
CA TYR A 31 16.54 -8.11 7.11
C TYR A 31 17.05 -6.87 7.84
N ASN A 32 16.15 -5.94 8.16
CA ASN A 32 16.42 -4.84 9.05
C ASN A 32 15.21 -4.58 9.99
N PRO A 33 15.38 -3.86 11.11
CA PRO A 33 14.29 -3.62 12.05
C PRO A 33 13.08 -2.91 11.42
N LEU A 34 13.32 -2.07 10.40
CA LEU A 34 12.26 -1.36 9.68
C LEU A 34 11.44 -2.30 8.78
N THR A 35 11.99 -3.46 8.38
CA THR A 35 11.28 -4.46 7.60
C THR A 35 10.46 -5.43 8.43
N ASP A 36 10.77 -5.58 9.72
CA ASP A 36 10.03 -6.44 10.66
C ASP A 36 8.90 -5.70 11.39
N ILE A 37 9.02 -4.37 11.56
CA ILE A 37 7.95 -3.56 12.14
C ILE A 37 6.70 -3.68 11.25
N LEU A 38 5.64 -4.27 11.78
CA LEU A 38 4.35 -4.55 11.12
C LEU A 38 4.36 -5.69 10.09
N HIS A 39 5.44 -6.46 9.96
CA HIS A 39 5.34 -7.70 9.21
C HIS A 39 4.48 -8.70 9.98
N ARG A 40 3.45 -9.25 9.34
CA ARG A 40 2.68 -10.37 9.86
C ARG A 40 2.77 -11.54 8.91
N PRO A 41 2.89 -12.78 9.41
CA PRO A 41 2.87 -13.95 8.54
C PRO A 41 1.52 -14.01 7.82
N HIS A 42 1.57 -13.90 6.50
CA HIS A 42 0.39 -14.02 5.65
C HIS A 42 0.28 -15.48 5.21
N LEU A 43 -0.44 -16.32 5.96
CA LEU A 43 -0.56 -17.74 5.62
C LEU A 43 -1.43 -17.97 4.38
N TRP A 44 -2.44 -17.10 4.16
CA TRP A 44 -3.41 -17.19 3.06
C TRP A 44 -2.81 -17.05 1.65
N CYS A 45 -1.67 -16.38 1.51
CA CYS A 45 -1.04 -16.13 0.21
C CYS A 45 0.09 -17.09 -0.12
N LYS A 46 0.42 -18.05 0.75
CA LYS A 46 1.53 -18.98 0.49
C LYS A 46 1.23 -19.77 -0.78
N PRO A 47 2.20 -19.93 -1.70
CA PRO A 47 3.63 -19.59 -1.58
C PRO A 47 4.02 -18.19 -2.10
N TYR A 48 3.09 -17.38 -2.61
CA TYR A 48 3.38 -16.14 -3.37
C TYR A 48 3.34 -14.86 -2.53
N CYS A 49 3.39 -14.97 -1.21
CA CYS A 49 3.21 -13.84 -0.29
C CYS A 49 4.13 -12.65 -0.52
N ASN A 50 5.36 -12.90 -0.95
CA ASN A 50 6.33 -11.84 -1.20
C ASN A 50 5.95 -10.94 -2.39
N TYR A 51 4.98 -11.36 -3.21
CA TYR A 51 4.59 -10.65 -4.43
C TYR A 51 3.14 -10.14 -4.40
N VAL A 52 2.28 -10.69 -3.53
CA VAL A 52 0.83 -10.42 -3.56
C VAL A 52 0.49 -8.96 -3.26
N THR A 53 1.32 -8.30 -2.46
CA THR A 53 1.19 -6.88 -2.11
C THR A 53 1.84 -5.96 -3.13
N ILE A 54 2.69 -6.41 -4.06
CA ILE A 54 3.37 -5.49 -4.99
C ILE A 54 2.40 -4.77 -5.95
N PRO A 55 1.47 -5.46 -6.65
CA PRO A 55 0.53 -4.79 -7.55
C PRO A 55 -0.32 -3.68 -6.91
N PRO A 56 -0.98 -3.88 -5.76
CA PRO A 56 -1.78 -2.84 -5.12
C PRO A 56 -0.92 -1.69 -4.58
N GLU A 57 0.31 -1.95 -4.15
CA GLU A 57 1.24 -0.93 -3.65
C GLU A 57 1.68 0.00 -4.79
N ILE A 58 2.05 -0.58 -5.96
CA ILE A 58 2.34 0.19 -7.18
C ILE A 58 1.11 0.99 -7.63
N PHE A 59 -0.07 0.37 -7.64
CA PHE A 59 -1.31 1.06 -7.96
C PHE A 59 -1.57 2.23 -7.01
N GLY A 60 -1.40 2.03 -5.70
CA GLY A 60 -1.60 3.04 -4.67
C GLY A 60 -0.68 4.25 -4.84
N ILE A 61 0.60 4.02 -5.16
CA ILE A 61 1.58 5.07 -5.48
C ILE A 61 1.13 5.87 -6.70
N ILE A 62 0.88 5.18 -7.83
CA ILE A 62 0.51 5.84 -9.09
C ILE A 62 -0.80 6.63 -8.93
N ALA A 63 -1.81 6.02 -8.32
CA ALA A 63 -3.09 6.66 -8.07
C ALA A 63 -2.95 7.89 -7.19
N SER A 64 -2.20 7.80 -6.08
CA SER A 64 -1.97 8.92 -5.17
C SER A 64 -1.26 10.09 -5.87
N ILE A 65 -0.21 9.82 -6.66
CA ILE A 65 0.51 10.85 -7.44
C ILE A 65 -0.44 11.54 -8.42
N ILE A 66 -1.25 10.77 -9.18
CA ILE A 66 -2.20 11.33 -10.15
C ILE A 66 -3.24 12.21 -9.46
N ILE A 67 -3.81 11.76 -8.33
CA ILE A 67 -4.81 12.50 -7.56
C ILE A 67 -4.23 13.80 -7.01
N LEU A 68 -3.03 13.75 -6.43
CA LEU A 68 -2.31 14.91 -5.91
C LEU A 68 -1.99 15.91 -7.03
N LYS A 69 -1.51 15.44 -8.19
CA LYS A 69 -1.18 16.29 -9.35
C LYS A 69 -2.42 16.92 -9.97
N ARG A 70 -3.54 16.19 -10.06
CA ARG A 70 -4.82 16.70 -10.58
C ARG A 70 -5.58 17.54 -9.55
N ASN A 71 -5.18 17.51 -8.28
CA ASN A 71 -5.87 18.16 -7.17
C ASN A 71 -7.38 17.80 -7.08
N LYS A 72 -7.74 16.58 -7.51
CA LYS A 72 -9.11 16.06 -7.62
C LYS A 72 -9.11 14.55 -7.39
N ILE A 73 -10.01 14.08 -6.52
CA ILE A 73 -10.15 12.65 -6.15
C ILE A 73 -10.65 11.84 -7.36
N GLY A 74 -11.79 12.24 -7.93
CA GLY A 74 -12.40 11.56 -9.09
C GLY A 74 -12.68 10.07 -8.84
N LEU A 75 -12.95 9.32 -9.90
CA LEU A 75 -13.19 7.87 -9.82
C LEU A 75 -11.94 7.11 -9.30
N LEU A 76 -10.74 7.52 -9.73
CA LEU A 76 -9.50 6.87 -9.34
C LEU A 76 -9.26 6.92 -7.82
N GLY A 77 -9.54 8.05 -7.18
CA GLY A 77 -9.41 8.16 -5.72
C GLY A 77 -10.49 7.41 -4.96
N VAL A 78 -11.70 7.29 -5.50
CA VAL A 78 -12.75 6.43 -4.92
C VAL A 78 -12.33 4.97 -4.96
N ILE A 79 -11.83 4.49 -6.11
CA ILE A 79 -11.31 3.13 -6.25
C ILE A 79 -10.19 2.90 -5.23
N LEU A 80 -9.20 3.80 -5.15
CA LEU A 80 -8.10 3.66 -4.20
C LEU A 80 -8.60 3.53 -2.75
N ILE A 81 -9.51 4.41 -2.32
CA ILE A 81 -10.05 4.38 -0.95
C ILE A 81 -10.78 3.06 -0.65
N ILE A 82 -11.56 2.54 -1.61
CA ILE A 82 -12.28 1.27 -1.47
C ILE A 82 -11.32 0.08 -1.35
N THR A 83 -10.14 0.14 -1.99
CA THR A 83 -9.16 -0.94 -1.86
C THR A 83 -8.46 -0.99 -0.49
N LEU A 84 -8.37 0.13 0.24
CA LEU A 84 -7.70 0.19 1.55
C LEU A 84 -8.24 -0.80 2.59
N PRO A 85 -9.56 -0.92 2.84
CA PRO A 85 -10.08 -1.87 3.83
C PRO A 85 -9.89 -3.35 3.43
N PHE A 86 -9.69 -3.64 2.14
CA PHE A 86 -9.56 -5.01 1.66
C PHE A 86 -8.30 -5.70 2.22
N TRP A 87 -7.20 -4.95 2.37
CA TRP A 87 -5.91 -5.51 2.82
C TRP A 87 -5.90 -5.91 4.30
N PRO A 88 -6.35 -5.07 5.26
CA PRO A 88 -6.52 -5.51 6.64
C PRO A 88 -7.52 -6.66 6.77
N LEU A 89 -8.61 -6.66 5.99
CA LEU A 89 -9.58 -7.76 6.02
C LEU A 89 -8.95 -9.09 5.56
N ALA A 90 -8.10 -9.06 4.54
CA ALA A 90 -7.36 -10.23 4.09
C ALA A 90 -6.45 -10.83 5.19
N THR A 91 -6.00 -10.03 6.16
CA THR A 91 -5.21 -10.56 7.29
C THR A 91 -6.01 -11.42 8.29
N PHE A 92 -7.33 -11.28 8.30
CA PHE A 92 -8.23 -12.11 9.13
C PHE A 92 -8.69 -13.39 8.43
N ILE A 93 -8.39 -13.54 7.15
CA ILE A 93 -8.56 -14.79 6.42
C ILE A 93 -7.33 -15.64 6.78
N GLN A 94 -7.44 -16.42 7.86
CA GLN A 94 -6.42 -17.37 8.33
C GLN A 94 -6.93 -18.79 8.15
#